data_AF-A0A850RJ99-F1
#
_entry.id   AF-A0A850RJ99-F1
#
_cell.length_a   1.000
_cell.length_b   1.000
_cell.length_c   1.000
_cell.angle_alpha   90.00
_cell.angle_beta   90.00
_cell.angle_gamma   90.00
#
_symmetry.space_group_name_H-M   'P 1'
#
loop_
_entity.id
_entity.type
_entity.pdbx_description
1 polymer ?
#
loop_
_entity_poly.entity_id
_entity_poly.type
_entity_poly.pdbx_seq_one_letter_code
_entity_poly.pdbx_strand_id
1 'polypeptide(L)'
;EPEPEPEPEPEPEPEPEPEPEPEPFVQAPVAPRDGATEYSPDACLLLIHVDIDDVLEPEDRPRLEELLRDLSGWRVGAQATFGAGSQMTARALAMIEDGDWHAPPPRIAVIQDGSQPPITENLVFLRELRAAAGPQAQMLLALVGDPDDDDRLPTLRAFDYRDWQSKIDQMADPYLRLEMLTPPTEDGAD
;
A
#
# COMPACT_ATOMS: atom_id res chain seq x y z
N GLU A 1 -60.69 54.36 -28.48
CA GLU A 1 -59.55 54.34 -27.55
C GLU A 1 -58.64 53.19 -27.98
N PRO A 2 -57.32 53.40 -28.18
CA PRO A 2 -56.41 52.32 -28.50
C PRO A 2 -56.01 51.56 -27.22
N GLU A 3 -55.96 50.23 -27.31
CA GLU A 3 -55.51 49.33 -26.24
C GLU A 3 -53.99 49.48 -25.99
N PRO A 4 -53.51 49.35 -24.74
CA PRO A 4 -52.09 49.45 -24.44
C PRO A 4 -51.33 48.21 -24.94
N GLU A 5 -50.21 48.43 -25.62
CA GLU A 5 -49.28 47.37 -26.04
C GLU A 5 -48.62 46.73 -24.80
N PRO A 6 -48.41 45.40 -24.78
CA PRO A 6 -47.77 44.72 -23.66
C PRO A 6 -46.28 45.07 -23.59
N GLU A 7 -45.81 45.37 -22.38
CA GLU A 7 -44.40 45.62 -22.08
C GLU A 7 -43.55 44.37 -22.34
N PRO A 8 -42.30 44.53 -22.82
CA PRO A 8 -41.42 43.41 -23.10
C PRO A 8 -41.03 42.67 -21.81
N GLU A 9 -41.06 41.34 -21.86
CA GLU A 9 -40.61 40.48 -20.78
C GLU A 9 -39.12 40.71 -20.46
N PRO A 10 -38.72 40.67 -19.19
CA PRO A 10 -37.33 40.85 -18.79
C PRO A 10 -36.46 39.71 -19.33
N GLU A 11 -35.30 40.09 -19.89
CA GLU A 11 -34.30 39.13 -20.36
C GLU A 11 -33.80 38.24 -19.20
N PRO A 12 -33.52 36.96 -19.45
CA PRO A 12 -33.03 36.05 -18.43
C PRO A 12 -31.67 36.51 -17.91
N GLU A 13 -31.52 36.52 -16.58
CA GLU A 13 -30.24 36.80 -15.94
C GLU A 13 -29.17 35.79 -16.39
N PRO A 14 -27.91 36.23 -16.58
CA PRO A 14 -26.84 35.36 -17.00
C PRO A 14 -26.61 34.23 -15.99
N GLU A 15 -26.43 33.01 -16.49
CA GLU A 15 -26.10 31.86 -15.66
C GLU A 15 -24.81 32.13 -14.86
N PRO A 16 -24.74 31.70 -13.59
CA PRO A 16 -23.55 31.88 -12.77
C PRO A 16 -22.36 31.20 -13.43
N GLU A 17 -21.23 31.91 -13.50
CA GLU A 17 -19.99 31.35 -14.03
C GLU A 17 -19.61 30.08 -13.24
N PRO A 18 -19.12 29.04 -13.93
CA PRO A 18 -18.71 27.80 -13.28
C PRO A 18 -17.63 28.09 -12.23
N GLU A 19 -17.81 27.53 -11.04
CA GLU A 19 -16.80 27.60 -9.99
C GLU A 19 -15.46 27.05 -10.52
N PRO A 20 -14.33 27.71 -10.20
CA PRO A 20 -13.02 27.27 -10.67
C PRO A 20 -12.74 25.83 -10.22
N GLU A 21 -12.29 24.99 -11.15
CA GLU A 21 -11.84 23.64 -10.84
C GLU A 21 -10.77 23.70 -9.73
N PRO A 22 -10.83 22.84 -8.70
CA PRO A 22 -9.84 22.83 -7.64
C PRO A 22 -8.46 22.57 -8.25
N GLU A 23 -7.52 23.48 -8.00
CA GLU A 23 -6.13 23.33 -8.44
C GLU A 23 -5.57 21.99 -7.92
N PRO A 24 -4.76 21.29 -8.72
CA PRO A 24 -4.07 20.09 -8.24
C PRO A 24 -3.25 20.47 -7.01
N PHE A 25 -3.46 19.74 -5.91
CA PHE A 25 -2.70 19.88 -4.67
C PHE A 25 -1.21 19.59 -4.95
N VAL A 26 -0.47 20.61 -5.36
CA VAL A 26 0.99 20.58 -5.35
C VAL A 26 1.37 20.67 -3.87
N GLN A 27 1.58 19.51 -3.24
CA GLN A 27 2.16 19.50 -1.90
C GLN A 27 3.50 20.22 -2.00
N ALA A 28 3.63 21.33 -1.26
CA ALA A 28 4.92 22.00 -1.13
C ALA A 28 5.95 20.99 -0.61
N PRO A 29 7.19 20.99 -1.11
CA PRO A 29 8.22 20.09 -0.59
C PRO A 29 8.38 20.40 0.90
N VAL A 30 7.98 19.44 1.73
CA VAL A 30 8.23 19.47 3.17
C VAL A 30 9.74 19.38 3.30
N ALA A 31 10.37 20.40 3.91
CA ALA A 31 11.81 20.35 4.14
C ALA A 31 12.16 19.05 4.91
N PRO A 32 13.24 18.34 4.55
CA PRO A 32 13.65 17.13 5.24
C PRO A 32 13.73 17.37 6.74
N ARG A 33 13.06 16.54 7.54
CA ARG A 33 13.25 16.55 9.00
C ARG A 33 14.62 15.93 9.27
N ASP A 34 15.46 16.58 10.08
CA ASP A 34 16.77 16.04 10.47
C ASP A 34 16.61 14.62 11.06
N GLY A 35 17.23 13.62 10.42
CA GLY A 35 17.14 12.21 10.81
C GLY A 35 15.97 11.41 10.22
N ALA A 36 15.16 12.01 9.35
CA ALA A 36 14.17 11.29 8.55
C ALA A 36 14.82 10.27 7.62
N THR A 37 14.15 9.14 7.40
CA THR A 37 14.60 8.17 6.40
C THR A 37 14.21 8.68 5.01
N GLU A 38 15.21 8.85 4.14
CA GLU A 38 15.03 9.32 2.77
C GLU A 38 14.65 8.15 1.85
N TYR A 39 13.56 8.28 1.11
CA TYR A 39 13.10 7.29 0.14
C TYR A 39 13.24 7.84 -1.28
N SER A 40 14.07 7.18 -2.09
CA SER A 40 14.24 7.50 -3.51
C SER A 40 12.93 7.30 -4.29
N PRO A 41 12.79 7.90 -5.50
CA PRO A 41 11.57 7.79 -6.30
C PRO A 41 11.10 6.38 -6.64
N ASP A 42 11.98 5.39 -6.56
CA ASP A 42 11.75 3.97 -6.80
C ASP A 42 11.78 3.13 -5.51
N ALA A 43 11.95 3.74 -4.34
CA ALA A 43 12.04 3.05 -3.06
C ALA A 43 10.68 2.82 -2.40
N CYS A 44 10.60 1.73 -1.62
CA CYS A 44 9.52 1.43 -0.70
C CYS A 44 10.03 1.23 0.73
N LEU A 45 9.12 1.35 1.70
CA LEU A 45 9.28 0.79 3.04
C LEU A 45 8.87 -0.69 2.99
N LEU A 46 9.77 -1.58 3.40
CA LEU A 46 9.51 -3.01 3.54
C LEU A 46 9.11 -3.34 4.98
N LEU A 47 7.92 -3.89 5.16
CA LEU A 47 7.42 -4.38 6.45
C LEU A 47 7.38 -5.91 6.41
N ILE A 48 8.06 -6.57 7.35
CA ILE A 48 8.13 -8.04 7.39
C ILE A 48 7.41 -8.53 8.65
N HIS A 49 6.49 -9.48 8.50
CA HIS A 49 5.84 -10.10 9.65
C HIS A 49 6.87 -10.84 10.50
N VAL A 50 6.76 -10.74 11.83
CA VAL A 50 7.73 -11.29 12.79
C VAL A 50 7.98 -12.78 12.59
N ASP A 51 6.94 -13.57 12.31
CA ASP A 51 7.09 -15.01 12.09
C ASP A 51 8.00 -15.33 10.87
N ILE A 52 8.01 -14.46 9.86
CA ILE A 52 8.92 -14.59 8.71
C ILE A 52 10.29 -14.02 9.06
N ASP A 53 10.33 -12.84 9.68
CA ASP A 53 11.57 -12.15 10.03
C ASP A 53 12.45 -12.98 10.97
N ASP A 54 11.83 -13.75 11.87
CA ASP A 54 12.48 -14.63 12.86
C ASP A 54 13.15 -15.85 12.22
N VAL A 55 12.65 -16.33 11.07
CA VAL A 55 13.25 -17.48 10.36
C VAL A 55 14.26 -17.07 9.28
N LEU A 56 14.12 -15.87 8.71
CA LEU A 56 14.97 -15.41 7.62
C LEU A 56 16.43 -15.26 8.06
N GLU A 57 17.34 -15.90 7.34
CA GLU A 57 18.78 -15.73 7.52
C GLU A 57 19.32 -14.55 6.68
N PRO A 58 20.52 -14.05 6.99
CA PRO A 58 21.13 -12.96 6.23
C PRO A 58 21.26 -13.23 4.73
N GLU A 59 21.48 -14.49 4.33
CA GLU A 59 21.52 -14.92 2.92
C GLU A 59 20.17 -14.82 2.19
N ASP A 60 19.05 -14.84 2.90
CA ASP A 60 17.72 -14.76 2.29
C ASP A 60 17.32 -13.31 2.01
N ARG A 61 17.92 -12.33 2.70
CA ARG A 61 17.56 -10.91 2.56
C ARG A 61 17.77 -10.39 1.14
N PRO A 62 18.90 -10.65 0.44
CA PRO A 62 19.06 -10.24 -0.95
C PRO A 62 18.04 -10.91 -1.87
N ARG A 63 17.69 -12.17 -1.62
CA ARG A 63 16.69 -12.91 -2.40
C ARG A 63 15.29 -12.30 -2.22
N LEU A 64 14.92 -11.95 -0.99
CA LEU A 64 13.66 -11.26 -0.70
C LEU A 64 13.57 -9.91 -1.43
N GLU A 65 14.64 -9.12 -1.41
CA GLU A 65 14.70 -7.84 -2.10
C GLU A 65 14.61 -7.99 -3.63
N GLU A 66 15.21 -9.04 -4.19
CA GLU A 66 15.13 -9.37 -5.62
C GLU A 66 13.71 -9.78 -6.01
N LEU A 67 13.09 -10.71 -5.29
CA LEU A 67 11.70 -11.13 -5.52
C LEU A 67 10.74 -9.95 -5.43
N LEU A 68 10.89 -9.09 -4.42
CA LEU A 68 10.06 -7.90 -4.28
C LEU A 68 10.26 -6.94 -5.46
N ARG A 69 11.50 -6.75 -5.90
CA ARG A 69 11.82 -5.88 -7.04
C ARG A 69 11.22 -6.43 -8.34
N ASP A 70 11.31 -7.72 -8.58
CA ASP A 70 10.73 -8.34 -9.77
C ASP A 70 9.19 -8.22 -9.78
N LEU A 71 8.57 -8.35 -8.60
CA LEU A 71 7.12 -8.27 -8.44
C LEU A 71 6.54 -6.84 -8.54
N SER A 72 7.29 -5.85 -8.07
CA SER A 72 6.79 -4.47 -7.87
C SER A 72 7.52 -3.40 -8.67
N GLY A 73 8.76 -3.67 -9.09
CA GLY A 73 9.71 -2.68 -9.58
C GLY A 73 10.34 -1.80 -8.50
N TRP A 74 10.03 -2.03 -7.22
CA TRP A 74 10.49 -1.17 -6.11
C TRP A 74 11.79 -1.67 -5.50
N ARG A 75 12.61 -0.73 -5.05
CA ARG A 75 13.79 -1.01 -4.23
C ARG A 75 13.44 -0.87 -2.76
N VAL A 76 14.10 -1.63 -1.89
CA VAL A 76 13.96 -1.41 -0.45
C VAL A 76 14.77 -0.18 -0.05
N GLY A 77 14.09 0.86 0.44
CA GLY A 77 14.73 2.05 1.02
C GLY A 77 14.96 1.91 2.52
N ALA A 78 14.02 1.26 3.20
CA ALA A 78 14.09 0.96 4.63
C ALA A 78 13.27 -0.29 4.94
N GLN A 79 13.55 -0.93 6.08
CA GLN A 79 12.82 -2.10 6.54
C GLN A 79 12.43 -2.01 8.03
N ALA A 80 11.31 -2.63 8.40
CA ALA A 80 10.90 -2.84 9.78
C ALA A 80 10.09 -4.12 9.95
N THR A 81 10.13 -4.68 11.15
CA THR A 81 9.35 -5.85 11.54
C THR A 81 8.01 -5.43 12.16
N PHE A 82 6.94 -6.19 11.94
CA PHE A 82 5.63 -6.01 12.57
C PHE A 82 5.05 -7.35 13.06
N GLY A 83 3.96 -7.32 13.84
CA GLY A 83 3.26 -8.53 14.29
C GLY A 83 3.45 -8.87 15.78
N ALA A 84 4.56 -8.48 16.42
CA ALA A 84 4.78 -8.72 17.86
C ALA A 84 4.26 -7.60 18.78
N GLY A 85 3.02 -7.15 18.54
CA GLY A 85 2.31 -6.19 19.39
C GLY A 85 2.50 -4.70 19.01
N SER A 86 1.89 -3.82 19.81
CA SER A 86 1.64 -2.41 19.45
C SER A 86 2.88 -1.55 19.25
N GLN A 87 4.02 -1.87 19.88
CA GLN A 87 5.25 -1.09 19.73
C GLN A 87 5.86 -1.23 18.34
N MET A 88 5.86 -2.45 17.77
CA MET A 88 6.38 -2.68 16.42
C MET A 88 5.48 -2.01 15.39
N THR A 89 4.16 -2.11 15.56
CA THR A 89 3.19 -1.37 14.75
C THR A 89 3.45 0.13 14.80
N ALA A 90 3.56 0.73 15.99
CA ALA A 90 3.82 2.16 16.14
C ALA A 90 5.12 2.60 15.44
N ARG A 91 6.17 1.77 15.50
CA ARG A 91 7.42 2.02 14.78
C ARG A 91 7.23 2.00 13.27
N ALA A 92 6.53 1.02 12.73
CA ALA A 92 6.25 0.92 11.30
C ALA A 92 5.45 2.14 10.80
N LEU A 93 4.43 2.57 11.56
CA LEU A 93 3.63 3.76 11.22
C LEU A 93 4.47 5.03 11.27
N ALA A 94 5.32 5.20 12.30
CA ALA A 94 6.21 6.36 12.40
C ALA A 94 7.19 6.46 11.22
N MET A 95 7.71 5.34 10.71
CA MET A 95 8.59 5.34 9.53
C MET A 95 7.91 5.82 8.24
N ILE A 96 6.58 5.77 8.18
CA ILE A 96 5.79 6.29 7.07
C ILE A 96 5.55 7.79 7.26
N GLU A 97 5.10 8.18 8.45
CA GLU A 97 4.76 9.57 8.81
C GLU A 97 5.98 10.50 8.82
N ASP A 98 7.15 9.98 9.22
CA ASP A 98 8.41 10.72 9.28
C ASP A 98 9.32 10.50 8.08
N GLY A 99 8.91 9.66 7.11
CA GLY A 99 9.68 9.40 5.91
C GLY A 99 9.75 10.61 4.97
N ASP A 100 10.93 10.89 4.42
CA ASP A 100 11.10 11.88 3.36
C ASP A 100 10.95 11.19 1.99
N TRP A 101 9.76 11.27 1.41
CA TRP A 101 9.39 10.58 0.18
C TRP A 101 9.61 11.47 -1.04
N HIS A 102 10.62 11.17 -1.86
CA HIS A 102 10.94 11.97 -3.04
C HIS A 102 9.90 11.89 -4.17
N ALA A 103 9.07 10.84 -4.18
CA ALA A 103 7.98 10.68 -5.13
C ALA A 103 6.73 10.17 -4.40
N PRO A 104 5.94 11.07 -3.76
CA PRO A 104 4.68 10.69 -3.15
C PRO A 104 3.65 10.29 -4.24
N PRO A 105 2.67 9.43 -3.91
CA PRO A 105 2.39 8.91 -2.57
C PRO A 105 3.37 7.78 -2.15
N PRO A 106 3.48 7.47 -0.84
CA PRO A 106 4.38 6.43 -0.33
C PRO A 106 4.18 5.07 -1.00
N ARG A 107 5.27 4.29 -1.07
CA ARG A 107 5.24 2.88 -1.49
C ARG A 107 5.56 2.00 -0.29
N ILE A 108 4.68 1.06 0.01
CA ILE A 108 4.82 0.17 1.16
C ILE A 108 4.63 -1.26 0.69
N ALA A 109 5.61 -2.11 0.99
CA ALA A 109 5.55 -3.54 0.78
C ALA A 109 5.39 -4.23 2.14
N VAL A 110 4.44 -5.14 2.25
CA VAL A 110 4.17 -5.94 3.45
C VAL A 110 4.39 -7.41 3.09
N ILE A 111 5.34 -8.05 3.75
CA ILE A 111 5.61 -9.49 3.64
C ILE A 111 4.88 -10.20 4.78
N GLN A 112 4.02 -11.14 4.42
CA GLN A 112 3.11 -11.79 5.35
C GLN A 112 3.06 -13.29 5.10
N ASP A 113 2.98 -14.08 6.18
CA ASP A 113 2.73 -15.51 6.08
C ASP A 113 1.30 -15.70 5.57
N GLY A 114 1.21 -16.25 4.35
CA GLY A 114 -0.04 -16.55 3.68
C GLY A 114 -0.57 -17.94 3.97
N SER A 115 0.25 -18.85 4.52
CA SER A 115 -0.14 -20.24 4.82
C SER A 115 -1.21 -20.30 5.91
N GLN A 116 -1.23 -19.28 6.78
CA GLN A 116 -2.26 -19.08 7.77
C GLN A 116 -3.38 -18.17 7.23
N PRO A 117 -4.65 -18.42 7.60
CA PRO A 117 -5.74 -17.57 7.18
C PRO A 117 -5.60 -16.16 7.78
N PRO A 118 -6.01 -15.10 7.06
CA PRO A 118 -5.97 -13.74 7.57
C PRO A 118 -6.84 -13.60 8.83
N ILE A 119 -6.20 -13.22 9.94
CA ILE A 119 -6.89 -12.90 11.20
C ILE A 119 -7.31 -11.43 11.26
N THR A 120 -8.15 -11.10 12.24
CA THR A 120 -8.69 -9.73 12.42
C THR A 120 -7.57 -8.71 12.59
N GLU A 121 -6.54 -9.07 13.34
CA GLU A 121 -5.38 -8.25 13.65
C GLU A 121 -4.64 -7.83 12.37
N ASN A 122 -4.48 -8.73 11.40
CA ASN A 122 -3.83 -8.45 10.13
C ASN A 122 -4.64 -7.39 9.34
N LEU A 123 -5.97 -7.54 9.32
CA LEU A 123 -6.85 -6.59 8.62
C LEU A 123 -6.91 -5.24 9.33
N VAL A 124 -6.86 -5.22 10.66
CA VAL A 124 -6.76 -3.97 11.44
C VAL A 124 -5.44 -3.27 11.14
N PHE A 125 -4.33 -4.01 11.16
CA PHE A 125 -3.02 -3.46 10.83
C PHE A 125 -2.96 -2.85 9.43
N LEU A 126 -3.49 -3.53 8.41
CA LEU A 126 -3.53 -2.98 7.05
C LEU A 126 -4.36 -1.69 6.96
N ARG A 127 -5.43 -1.56 7.75
CA ARG A 127 -6.23 -0.32 7.83
C ARG A 127 -5.48 0.80 8.54
N GLU A 128 -4.77 0.50 9.62
CA GLU A 128 -3.90 1.46 10.31
C GLU A 128 -2.78 1.94 9.38
N LEU A 129 -2.19 1.01 8.61
CA LEU A 129 -1.17 1.31 7.62
C LEU A 129 -1.70 2.24 6.52
N ARG A 130 -2.88 1.96 5.97
CA ARG A 130 -3.57 2.84 5.02
C ARG A 130 -3.85 4.22 5.61
N ALA A 131 -4.28 4.28 6.88
CA ALA A 131 -4.57 5.55 7.54
C ALA A 131 -3.31 6.42 7.69
N ALA A 132 -2.17 5.82 8.06
CA ALA A 132 -0.90 6.52 8.19
C ALA A 132 -0.29 6.91 6.83
N ALA A 133 -0.36 6.03 5.83
CA ALA A 133 0.24 6.25 4.52
C ALA A 133 -0.58 7.19 3.62
N GLY A 134 -1.88 7.33 3.92
CA GLY A 134 -2.81 8.14 3.15
C GLY A 134 -3.57 7.37 2.07
N PRO A 135 -4.65 7.97 1.53
CA PRO A 135 -5.65 7.28 0.71
C PRO A 135 -5.13 6.81 -0.66
N GLN A 136 -3.97 7.29 -1.11
CA GLN A 136 -3.39 6.98 -2.42
C GLN A 136 -2.03 6.26 -2.32
N ALA A 137 -1.54 5.97 -1.12
CA ALA A 137 -0.30 5.19 -0.96
C ALA A 137 -0.39 3.86 -1.71
N GLN A 138 0.67 3.52 -2.42
CA GLN A 138 0.77 2.25 -3.13
C GLN A 138 1.18 1.19 -2.11
N MET A 139 0.28 0.25 -1.84
CA MET A 139 0.50 -0.82 -0.89
C MET A 139 0.53 -2.15 -1.64
N LEU A 140 1.56 -2.93 -1.37
CA LEU A 140 1.69 -4.31 -1.84
C LEU A 140 1.70 -5.23 -0.63
N LEU A 141 0.71 -6.12 -0.53
CA LEU A 141 0.74 -7.26 0.37
C LEU A 141 1.24 -8.46 -0.43
N ALA A 142 2.49 -8.86 -0.17
CA ALA A 142 3.10 -10.02 -0.80
C ALA A 142 3.09 -11.19 0.19
N LEU A 143 2.41 -12.26 -0.19
CA LEU A 143 2.25 -13.44 0.65
C LEU A 143 3.34 -14.47 0.38
N VAL A 144 3.85 -15.05 1.46
CA VAL A 144 4.80 -16.16 1.45
C VAL A 144 4.06 -17.44 1.85
N GLY A 145 4.51 -18.60 1.35
CA GLY A 145 4.06 -19.89 1.87
C GLY A 145 4.51 -20.13 3.32
N ASP A 146 4.43 -21.37 3.78
CA ASP A 146 4.81 -21.73 5.15
C ASP A 146 6.32 -21.53 5.36
N PRO A 147 6.76 -20.54 6.15
CA PRO A 147 8.18 -20.21 6.29
C PRO A 147 8.98 -21.29 7.05
N ASP A 148 8.31 -22.26 7.68
CA ASP A 148 8.94 -23.40 8.35
C ASP A 148 9.32 -24.56 7.40
N ASP A 149 8.99 -24.45 6.10
CA ASP A 149 9.42 -25.39 5.06
C ASP A 149 10.95 -25.33 4.80
N ASP A 150 11.47 -26.27 4.00
CA ASP A 150 12.90 -26.32 3.62
C ASP A 150 13.39 -25.02 2.94
N ASP A 151 12.49 -24.33 2.23
CA ASP A 151 12.72 -22.99 1.68
C ASP A 151 12.00 -21.97 2.56
N ARG A 152 12.72 -20.96 3.09
CA ARG A 152 12.19 -19.90 3.97
C ARG A 152 11.37 -18.83 3.24
N LEU A 153 11.38 -18.84 1.90
CA LEU A 153 10.53 -17.99 1.05
C LEU A 153 9.74 -18.84 0.04
N PRO A 154 8.96 -19.84 0.49
CA PRO A 154 8.32 -20.76 -0.41
C PRO A 154 7.12 -20.13 -1.13
N THR A 155 6.75 -20.73 -2.25
CA THR A 155 5.54 -20.39 -2.99
C THR A 155 4.30 -20.67 -2.14
N LEU A 156 3.37 -19.71 -2.11
CA LEU A 156 2.08 -19.89 -1.44
C LEU A 156 1.16 -20.81 -2.25
N ARG A 157 0.40 -21.68 -1.57
CA ARG A 157 -0.60 -22.53 -2.20
C ARG A 157 -1.77 -21.67 -2.73
N ALA A 158 -2.29 -22.05 -3.90
CA ALA A 158 -3.41 -21.35 -4.53
C ALA A 158 -4.73 -21.38 -3.71
N PHE A 159 -4.89 -22.32 -2.78
CA PHE A 159 -6.02 -22.33 -1.86
C PHE A 159 -5.91 -21.18 -0.85
N ASP A 160 -4.79 -21.09 -0.15
CA ASP A 160 -4.55 -20.08 0.89
C ASP A 160 -4.59 -18.66 0.30
N TYR A 161 -4.02 -18.48 -0.91
CA TYR A 161 -4.10 -17.20 -1.62
C TYR A 161 -5.55 -16.75 -1.86
N ARG A 162 -6.46 -17.66 -2.19
CA ARG A 162 -7.87 -17.30 -2.43
C ARG A 162 -8.58 -16.88 -1.14
N ASP A 163 -8.24 -17.48 -0.01
CA ASP A 163 -8.77 -17.08 1.29
C ASP A 163 -8.32 -15.66 1.64
N TRP A 164 -7.05 -15.33 1.40
CA TRP A 164 -6.52 -13.97 1.51
C TRP A 164 -7.20 -12.99 0.54
N GLN A 165 -7.25 -13.33 -0.75
CA GLN A 165 -7.86 -12.48 -1.79
C GLN A 165 -9.29 -12.09 -1.42
N SER A 166 -10.10 -13.04 -0.95
CA SER A 166 -11.46 -12.77 -0.54
C SER A 166 -11.55 -11.72 0.58
N LYS A 167 -10.63 -11.72 1.54
CA LYS A 167 -10.61 -10.73 2.63
C LYS A 167 -10.07 -9.38 2.20
N ILE A 168 -9.04 -9.37 1.35
CA ILE A 168 -8.47 -8.13 0.83
C ILE A 168 -9.46 -7.41 -0.10
N ASP A 169 -10.17 -8.14 -0.96
CA ASP A 169 -11.21 -7.58 -1.83
C ASP A 169 -12.33 -6.89 -1.03
N GLN A 170 -12.69 -7.44 0.13
CA GLN A 170 -13.69 -6.84 1.04
C GLN A 170 -13.25 -5.51 1.64
N MET A 171 -11.94 -5.20 1.64
CA MET A 171 -11.43 -3.90 2.07
C MET A 171 -11.71 -2.81 1.04
N ALA A 172 -11.96 -3.17 -0.23
CA ALA A 172 -12.26 -2.26 -1.33
C ALA A 172 -11.24 -1.12 -1.48
N ASP A 173 -9.95 -1.43 -1.24
CA ASP A 173 -8.84 -0.48 -1.35
C ASP A 173 -8.20 -0.59 -2.75
N PRO A 174 -8.38 0.40 -3.64
CA PRO A 174 -7.90 0.33 -5.01
C PRO A 174 -6.37 0.46 -5.14
N TYR A 175 -5.67 0.86 -4.08
CA TYR A 175 -4.21 1.00 -4.07
C TYR A 175 -3.53 -0.06 -3.21
N LEU A 176 -4.28 -1.08 -2.76
CA LEU A 176 -3.74 -2.28 -2.12
C LEU A 176 -3.76 -3.44 -3.13
N ARG A 177 -2.57 -3.87 -3.53
CA ARG A 177 -2.38 -5.07 -4.34
C ARG A 177 -2.08 -6.27 -3.44
N LEU A 178 -2.65 -7.42 -3.78
CA LEU A 178 -2.30 -8.72 -3.22
C LEU A 178 -1.52 -9.51 -4.26
N GLU A 179 -0.42 -10.14 -3.86
CA GLU A 179 0.40 -10.97 -4.74
C GLU A 179 1.02 -12.15 -3.97
N MET A 180 1.40 -13.20 -4.68
CA MET A 180 2.33 -14.21 -4.16
C MET A 180 3.75 -13.68 -4.34
N LEU A 181 4.57 -13.70 -3.27
CA LEU A 181 5.95 -13.23 -3.36
C LEU A 181 6.76 -14.10 -4.33
N THR A 182 6.70 -15.42 -4.15
CA THR A 182 7.32 -16.39 -5.04
C THR A 182 6.24 -16.91 -6.00
N PRO A 183 6.39 -16.71 -7.32
CA PRO A 183 5.41 -17.19 -8.28
C PRO A 183 5.33 -18.72 -8.26
N PRO A 184 4.17 -19.31 -8.62
CA PRO A 184 4.08 -20.75 -8.82
C PRO A 184 4.99 -21.16 -9.97
N THR A 185 5.86 -22.14 -9.74
CA THR A 185 6.62 -22.79 -10.80
C THR A 185 5.64 -23.43 -11.78
N GLU A 186 5.81 -23.18 -13.09
CA GLU A 186 4.93 -23.71 -14.14
C GLU A 186 4.84 -25.25 -14.18
N ASP A 187 5.69 -25.96 -13.42
CA ASP A 187 5.75 -27.42 -13.33
C ASP A 187 4.91 -28.06 -12.19
N GLY A 188 4.12 -27.28 -11.45
CA GLY A 188 3.38 -27.74 -10.27
C GLY A 188 1.86 -27.88 -10.45
N ALA A 189 1.41 -28.49 -11.55
CA ALA A 189 0.04 -28.95 -11.66
C ALA A 189 -0.09 -30.36 -11.06
N ASP A 190 -0.50 -30.45 -9.79
CA ASP A 190 -1.08 -31.67 -9.20
C ASP A 190 -2.27 -31.29 -8.28
#